data_AF-A0A534HH00-F1
#
_entry.id   AF-A0A534HH00-F1
#
_cell.length_a   1.000
_cell.length_b   1.000
_cell.length_c   1.000
_cell.angle_alpha   90.00
_cell.angle_beta   90.00
_cell.angle_gamma   90.00
#
_symmetry.space_group_name_H-M   'P 1'
#
loop_
_entity.id
_entity.type
_entity.pdbx_description
1 polymer ?
#
loop_
_entity_poly.entity_id
_entity_poly.type
_entity_poly.pdbx_seq_one_letter_code
_entity_poly.pdbx_strand_id
1 'polypeptide(L)'
;MAGVELPPLLVSAPAKADGGAVDPSRRARSYQIRVEAAGAQLNIPTPDQINNGDERRYDNFIGNYSQGLPHNSIGEVVASAYRALLTAVHSGRSSDFANIPLGGNAKLAGPQGGLAFDLEGTDSGQLTIPPSPALASAERAGEMVEDYWMALARDVPFSQYGNEPITAAAIADLNNLTVFKGPKANGEVTANTLFRGLRPGDRTGPYLSQFFLLPVSLGTLSVAQIYNTYAPGKDYLTDFTSWLAVQNGQGPFAANVISGTSYLKSGRDLGAWVHTDITFQAYLCAAQWLLTHGATLNPGNPYLSMKNQAGVQTFGGQHILDLLGEVSNRALKAMWYQKWFVHRALRPIAYGGLVHNTLTRTADYPIHSDVLNSSAPARVFSKHGSYLLPAAYPEGNPQHPSYGEGHGVIAGACVTALKAFFNESFVIPNPVVASDDGKSLLPYTGSDAGQITVGGELNKLANNIALGRDLAGVHWRSDAEQALLLGEAVAIGILRDQRSTYNEPFGGFTFTKFDGATITV
;
A
#
# COMPACT_ATOMS: atom_id res chain seq x y z
N MET A 1 -15.10 -10.18 11.92
CA MET A 1 -14.58 -8.85 12.28
C MET A 1 -15.75 -8.07 12.85
N ALA A 2 -15.72 -7.73 14.13
CA ALA A 2 -16.74 -6.86 14.71
C ALA A 2 -16.54 -5.48 14.05
N GLY A 3 -17.45 -5.11 13.15
CA GLY A 3 -17.44 -3.79 12.55
C GLY A 3 -17.62 -2.76 13.66
N VAL A 4 -16.80 -1.70 13.63
CA VAL A 4 -17.04 -0.50 14.44
C VAL A 4 -18.46 -0.03 14.11
N GLU A 5 -19.38 -0.13 15.07
CA GLU A 5 -20.72 0.42 14.91
C GLU A 5 -20.60 1.92 14.59
N LEU A 6 -21.20 2.32 13.47
CA LEU A 6 -21.14 3.68 13.00
C LEU A 6 -22.09 4.54 13.84
N PRO A 7 -21.63 5.66 14.43
CA PRO A 7 -22.54 6.61 15.05
C PRO A 7 -23.53 7.18 14.01
N PRO A 8 -24.72 7.64 14.44
CA PRO A 8 -25.73 8.20 13.55
C PRO A 8 -25.18 9.41 12.75
N LEU A 9 -25.64 9.57 11.51
CA LEU A 9 -25.32 10.73 10.67
C LEU A 9 -25.70 12.02 11.39
N LEU A 10 -24.72 12.81 11.81
CA LEU A 10 -24.96 14.18 12.29
C LEU A 10 -25.51 15.01 11.14
N VAL A 11 -26.68 15.62 11.34
CA VAL A 11 -27.26 16.60 10.42
C VAL A 11 -26.86 17.98 10.92
N SER A 12 -25.71 18.49 10.49
CA SER A 12 -25.34 19.88 10.75
C SER A 12 -26.10 20.81 9.81
N ALA A 13 -26.40 22.03 10.27
CA ALA A 13 -27.01 23.04 9.41
C ALA A 13 -26.04 23.45 8.28
N PRO A 14 -26.53 23.71 7.05
CA PRO A 14 -25.67 24.03 5.91
C PRO A 14 -24.86 25.32 6.13
N ALA A 15 -23.62 25.34 5.63
CA ALA A 15 -22.76 26.53 5.70
C ALA A 15 -23.38 27.69 4.90
N LYS A 16 -23.52 28.91 5.45
CA LYS A 16 -24.04 30.08 4.71
C LYS A 16 -23.17 31.32 4.90
N ALA A 17 -23.17 32.23 3.92
CA ALA A 17 -22.59 33.56 4.06
C ALA A 17 -23.31 34.39 5.15
N ASP A 18 -22.65 35.45 5.64
CA ASP A 18 -23.29 36.44 6.51
C ASP A 18 -23.94 37.54 5.68
N GLY A 19 -25.09 38.05 6.15
CA GLY A 19 -25.72 39.26 5.63
C GLY A 19 -26.33 40.06 6.77
N GLY A 20 -25.74 41.20 7.15
CA GLY A 20 -26.16 41.96 8.34
C GLY A 20 -25.93 41.22 9.67
N ALA A 21 -26.60 41.65 10.74
CA ALA A 21 -26.50 41.04 12.07
C ALA A 21 -27.23 39.69 12.12
N VAL A 22 -26.59 38.63 11.64
CA VAL A 22 -27.08 37.24 11.72
C VAL A 22 -26.44 36.55 12.91
N ASP A 23 -27.28 35.95 13.76
CA ASP A 23 -26.89 35.12 14.90
C ASP A 23 -27.33 33.65 14.66
N PRO A 24 -26.42 32.65 14.68
CA PRO A 24 -24.96 32.80 14.81
C PRO A 24 -24.28 33.30 13.52
N SER A 25 -23.33 34.21 13.68
CA SER A 25 -22.43 34.66 12.60
C SER A 25 -21.72 33.48 11.93
N ARG A 26 -21.25 33.64 10.69
CA ARG A 26 -20.48 32.62 9.97
C ARG A 26 -19.25 32.18 10.75
N ARG A 27 -18.59 33.10 11.46
CA ARG A 27 -17.47 32.77 12.36
C ARG A 27 -17.91 31.83 13.49
N ALA A 28 -19.04 32.11 14.13
CA ALA A 28 -19.58 31.28 15.21
C ALA A 28 -20.02 29.90 14.68
N ARG A 29 -20.69 29.84 13.53
CA ARG A 29 -21.07 28.57 12.87
C ARG A 29 -19.85 27.74 12.47
N SER A 30 -18.82 28.37 11.90
CA SER A 30 -17.56 27.69 11.54
C SER A 30 -16.86 27.11 12.77
N TYR A 31 -16.80 27.86 13.88
CA TYR A 31 -16.26 27.35 15.14
C TYR A 31 -17.09 26.16 15.65
N GLN A 32 -18.42 26.28 15.66
CA GLN A 32 -19.31 25.24 16.12
C GLN A 32 -19.15 23.94 15.31
N ILE A 33 -19.11 24.01 13.98
CA ILE A 33 -18.89 22.85 13.10
C ILE A 33 -17.57 22.15 13.44
N ARG A 34 -16.49 22.92 13.67
CA ARG A 34 -15.18 22.36 14.02
C ARG A 34 -15.18 21.69 15.40
N VAL A 35 -15.87 22.27 16.38
CA VAL A 35 -16.02 21.69 17.72
C VAL A 35 -16.89 20.42 17.67
N GLU A 36 -17.96 20.42 16.88
CA GLU A 36 -18.83 19.26 16.69
C GLU A 36 -18.07 18.12 16.00
N ALA A 37 -17.30 18.40 14.94
CA ALA A 37 -16.44 17.41 14.29
C ALA A 37 -15.40 16.83 15.27
N ALA A 38 -14.68 17.70 16.00
CA ALA A 38 -13.73 17.26 17.02
C ALA A 38 -14.41 16.42 18.13
N GLY A 39 -15.63 16.79 18.54
CA GLY A 39 -16.42 16.02 19.50
C GLY A 39 -16.87 14.66 18.95
N ALA A 40 -17.23 14.59 17.66
CA ALA A 40 -17.55 13.32 17.00
C ALA A 40 -16.35 12.38 16.94
N GLN A 41 -15.16 12.89 16.59
CA GLN A 41 -13.92 12.11 16.57
C GLN A 41 -13.50 11.66 17.98
N LEU A 42 -13.66 12.52 19.00
CA LEU A 42 -13.42 12.15 20.40
C LEU A 42 -14.30 10.98 20.86
N ASN A 43 -15.52 10.88 20.34
CA ASN A 43 -16.47 9.81 20.70
C ASN A 43 -16.21 8.49 19.96
N ILE A 44 -15.28 8.45 18.99
CA ILE A 44 -14.81 7.19 18.41
C ILE A 44 -13.94 6.48 19.45
N PRO A 45 -14.28 5.25 19.86
CA PRO A 45 -13.49 4.53 20.86
C PRO A 45 -12.06 4.29 20.37
N THR A 46 -11.09 4.57 21.24
CA THR A 46 -9.70 4.15 20.98
C THR A 46 -9.61 2.63 21.07
N PRO A 47 -9.18 1.93 19.99
CA PRO A 47 -9.07 0.49 19.99
C PRO A 47 -7.86 0.01 20.82
N ASP A 48 -7.90 -1.24 21.27
CA ASP A 48 -6.71 -1.90 21.78
C ASP A 48 -5.70 -2.11 20.63
N GLN A 49 -4.48 -1.62 20.82
CA GLN A 49 -3.39 -1.85 19.87
C GLN A 49 -2.72 -3.20 20.17
N ILE A 50 -2.98 -4.20 19.31
CA ILE A 50 -2.55 -5.59 19.54
C ILE A 50 -1.51 -6.00 18.50
N ASN A 51 -0.31 -6.35 18.97
CA ASN A 51 0.73 -6.97 18.14
C ASN A 51 0.69 -8.50 18.21
N ASN A 52 1.51 -9.17 17.40
CA ASN A 52 1.52 -10.63 17.26
C ASN A 52 2.29 -11.37 18.38
N GLY A 53 2.88 -10.61 19.32
CA GLY A 53 3.64 -11.13 20.45
C GLY A 53 5.09 -11.54 20.17
N ASP A 54 5.58 -11.47 18.93
CA ASP A 54 6.94 -11.95 18.60
C ASP A 54 8.05 -11.15 19.32
N GLU A 55 7.83 -9.84 19.54
CA GLU A 55 8.78 -8.98 20.26
C GLU A 55 9.05 -9.43 21.70
N ARG A 56 8.06 -10.10 22.33
CA ARG A 56 8.19 -10.69 23.67
C ARG A 56 8.63 -12.15 23.62
N ARG A 57 8.37 -12.85 22.50
CA ARG A 57 8.61 -14.28 22.35
C ARG A 57 10.08 -14.61 22.10
N TYR A 58 10.81 -13.73 21.41
CA TYR A 58 12.19 -13.97 21.01
C TYR A 58 13.14 -12.93 21.61
N ASP A 59 14.03 -13.37 22.50
CA ASP A 59 14.97 -12.49 23.24
C ASP A 59 15.98 -11.76 22.33
N ASN A 60 16.22 -12.29 21.13
CA ASN A 60 17.09 -11.74 20.09
C ASN A 60 16.33 -10.91 19.03
N PHE A 61 15.02 -10.69 19.22
CA PHE A 61 14.16 -9.86 18.35
C PHE A 61 14.11 -10.26 16.87
N ILE A 62 14.33 -11.54 16.55
CA ILE A 62 14.34 -12.05 15.16
C ILE A 62 13.01 -11.89 14.41
N GLY A 63 11.89 -11.66 15.12
CA GLY A 63 10.58 -11.39 14.54
C GLY A 63 10.33 -9.91 14.20
N ASN A 64 11.30 -9.03 14.47
CA ASN A 64 11.09 -7.59 14.49
C ASN A 64 12.01 -6.85 13.51
N TYR A 65 11.55 -5.68 13.07
CA TYR A 65 12.32 -4.77 12.23
C TYR A 65 13.51 -4.20 13.00
N SER A 66 14.71 -4.46 12.48
CA SER A 66 15.97 -3.93 13.02
C SER A 66 16.91 -3.35 11.97
N GLN A 67 16.53 -3.30 10.69
CA GLN A 67 17.38 -2.75 9.63
C GLN A 67 17.81 -1.30 10.00
N GLY A 68 19.09 -1.00 9.78
CA GLY A 68 19.71 0.27 10.19
C GLY A 68 20.28 0.27 11.60
N LEU A 69 19.89 -0.66 12.47
CA LEU A 69 20.54 -0.88 13.78
C LEU A 69 21.81 -1.74 13.62
N PRO A 70 22.70 -1.79 14.63
CA PRO A 70 23.82 -2.72 14.65
C PRO A 70 23.38 -4.19 14.73
N HIS A 71 23.99 -5.07 13.94
CA HIS A 71 23.78 -6.51 13.93
C HIS A 71 25.08 -7.29 14.19
N ASN A 72 24.96 -8.54 14.65
CA ASN A 72 26.08 -9.48 14.72
C ASN A 72 26.43 -10.06 13.33
N SER A 73 27.41 -10.97 13.28
CA SER A 73 27.91 -11.55 12.02
C SER A 73 26.91 -12.43 11.28
N ILE A 74 25.79 -12.81 11.89
CA ILE A 74 24.74 -13.61 11.26
C ILE A 74 23.45 -12.80 11.01
N GLY A 75 23.48 -11.50 11.27
CA GLY A 75 22.37 -10.60 11.00
C GLY A 75 21.30 -10.52 12.10
N GLU A 76 21.58 -10.98 13.32
CA GLU A 76 20.71 -10.70 14.46
C GLU A 76 21.05 -9.35 15.08
N VAL A 77 20.04 -8.60 15.49
CA VAL A 77 20.23 -7.26 16.06
C VAL A 77 20.97 -7.31 17.40
N VAL A 78 21.84 -6.34 17.63
CA VAL A 78 22.44 -6.12 18.95
C VAL A 78 21.32 -5.68 19.92
N ALA A 79 21.02 -6.54 20.90
CA ALA A 79 19.86 -6.37 21.78
C ALA A 79 19.81 -5.02 22.52
N SER A 80 20.96 -4.43 22.88
CA SER A 80 20.99 -3.10 23.51
C SER A 80 20.55 -1.98 22.57
N ALA A 81 20.87 -2.07 21.27
CA ALA A 81 20.40 -1.10 20.28
C ALA A 81 18.89 -1.22 20.04
N TYR A 82 18.37 -2.44 19.98
CA TYR A 82 16.92 -2.65 19.88
C TYR A 82 16.17 -2.12 21.10
N ARG A 83 16.69 -2.33 22.32
CA ARG A 83 16.09 -1.77 23.55
C ARG A 83 16.14 -0.24 23.60
N ALA A 84 17.12 0.40 22.96
CA ALA A 84 17.14 1.86 22.81
C ALA A 84 16.00 2.35 21.89
N LEU A 85 15.73 1.64 20.79
CA LEU A 85 14.54 1.89 19.96
C LEU A 85 13.25 1.74 20.79
N LEU A 86 13.11 0.66 21.58
CA LEU A 86 11.96 0.46 22.46
C LEU A 86 11.79 1.58 23.49
N THR A 87 12.89 2.06 24.05
CA THR A 87 12.88 3.19 24.98
C THR A 87 12.33 4.45 24.31
N ALA A 88 12.76 4.74 23.08
CA ALA A 88 12.32 5.90 22.32
C ALA A 88 10.83 5.84 21.97
N VAL A 89 10.33 4.70 21.47
CA VAL A 89 8.91 4.54 21.11
C VAL A 89 8.00 4.58 22.35
N HIS A 90 8.46 4.08 23.49
CA HIS A 90 7.68 4.15 24.74
C HIS A 90 7.66 5.55 25.36
N SER A 91 8.77 6.28 25.28
CA SER A 91 8.85 7.61 25.91
C SER A 91 8.26 8.72 25.06
N GLY A 92 8.26 8.56 23.73
CA GLY A 92 7.86 9.61 22.79
C GLY A 92 8.80 10.83 22.77
N ARG A 93 9.91 10.81 23.52
CA ARG A 93 10.83 11.96 23.62
C ARG A 93 11.76 12.02 22.41
N SER A 94 11.80 13.18 21.74
CA SER A 94 12.73 13.39 20.61
C SER A 94 14.20 13.13 20.96
N SER A 95 14.62 13.39 22.20
CA SER A 95 15.98 13.07 22.67
C SER A 95 16.29 11.57 22.65
N ASP A 96 15.30 10.73 22.96
CA ASP A 96 15.49 9.28 23.01
C ASP A 96 15.57 8.72 21.59
N PHE A 97 14.74 9.24 20.66
CA PHE A 97 14.87 8.93 19.23
C PHE A 97 16.23 9.33 18.66
N ALA A 98 16.78 10.47 19.07
CA ALA A 98 18.10 10.94 18.65
C ALA A 98 19.26 10.04 19.16
N ASN A 99 19.00 9.26 20.21
CA ASN A 99 19.99 8.37 20.85
C ASN A 99 19.89 6.91 20.39
N ILE A 100 19.03 6.58 19.41
CA ILE A 100 18.95 5.23 18.85
C ILE A 100 20.27 4.92 18.12
N PRO A 101 21.01 3.86 18.50
CA PRO A 101 22.25 3.50 17.81
C PRO A 101 21.99 3.06 16.37
N LEU A 102 22.78 3.56 15.43
CA LEU A 102 22.78 3.11 14.04
C LEU A 102 23.95 2.15 13.79
N GLY A 103 23.73 1.09 13.00
CA GLY A 103 24.77 0.16 12.55
C GLY A 103 25.64 0.73 11.43
N GLY A 104 25.19 1.82 10.81
CA GLY A 104 25.80 2.49 9.66
C GLY A 104 25.35 3.95 9.62
N ASN A 105 25.26 4.52 8.43
CA ASN A 105 24.93 5.95 8.22
C ASN A 105 23.49 6.19 7.71
N ALA A 106 22.77 5.15 7.31
CA ALA A 106 21.39 5.27 6.88
C ALA A 106 20.49 5.59 8.09
N LYS A 107 19.67 6.64 7.95
CA LYS A 107 18.79 7.11 9.03
C LYS A 107 17.47 6.36 9.03
N LEU A 108 16.90 6.13 10.21
CA LEU A 108 15.53 5.65 10.37
C LEU A 108 14.53 6.67 9.81
N ALA A 109 13.57 6.20 9.04
CA ALA A 109 12.61 7.02 8.31
C ALA A 109 11.39 7.38 9.18
N GLY A 110 11.45 8.56 9.79
CA GLY A 110 10.34 9.18 10.50
C GLY A 110 9.83 8.39 11.72
N PRO A 111 10.66 7.86 12.63
CA PRO A 111 10.17 7.08 13.78
C PRO A 111 9.23 7.84 14.74
N GLN A 112 9.16 9.17 14.62
CA GLN A 112 8.24 10.03 15.37
C GLN A 112 6.93 10.34 14.61
N GLY A 113 6.81 9.96 13.34
CA GLY A 113 5.74 10.43 12.44
C GLY A 113 4.32 10.07 12.91
N GLY A 114 4.18 8.93 13.60
CA GLY A 114 2.91 8.49 14.17
C GLY A 114 2.47 9.25 15.41
N LEU A 115 3.29 10.13 15.99
CA LEU A 115 2.92 10.93 17.17
C LEU A 115 2.23 12.25 16.79
N ALA A 116 2.18 12.59 15.51
CA ALA A 116 1.60 13.84 15.05
C ALA A 116 0.07 13.76 15.01
N PHE A 117 -0.60 14.70 15.68
CA PHE A 117 -2.04 14.89 15.54
C PHE A 117 -2.42 15.53 14.19
N ASP A 118 -3.69 15.41 13.83
CA ASP A 118 -4.33 16.09 12.71
C ASP A 118 -5.57 16.87 13.16
N LEU A 119 -5.99 17.84 12.35
CA LEU A 119 -7.13 18.71 12.64
C LEU A 119 -8.47 18.15 12.13
N GLU A 120 -8.43 17.09 11.34
CA GLU A 120 -9.60 16.41 10.76
C GLU A 120 -9.26 14.93 10.52
N GLY A 121 -10.31 14.11 10.45
CA GLY A 121 -10.21 12.66 10.44
C GLY A 121 -9.96 12.07 11.83
N THR A 122 -10.12 10.75 11.92
CA THR A 122 -9.84 9.98 13.13
C THR A 122 -8.34 9.97 13.40
N ASP A 123 -7.95 10.17 14.66
CA ASP A 123 -6.54 10.24 15.04
C ASP A 123 -5.79 8.93 14.70
N SER A 124 -4.50 9.08 14.39
CA SER A 124 -3.60 7.98 14.03
C SER A 124 -3.57 6.84 15.08
N GLY A 125 -3.64 7.18 16.37
CA GLY A 125 -3.68 6.21 17.47
C GLY A 125 -5.08 5.65 17.77
N GLN A 126 -6.13 6.25 17.21
CA GLN A 126 -7.52 5.80 17.31
C GLN A 126 -7.93 4.83 16.20
N LEU A 127 -7.03 4.53 15.26
CA LEU A 127 -7.21 3.51 14.24
C LEU A 127 -6.32 2.30 14.52
N THR A 128 -6.70 1.13 14.03
CA THR A 128 -5.93 -0.11 14.22
C THR A 128 -6.05 -1.04 13.02
N ILE A 129 -5.07 -1.92 12.88
CA ILE A 129 -5.04 -3.05 11.95
C ILE A 129 -4.76 -4.33 12.75
N PRO A 130 -5.15 -5.52 12.26
CA PRO A 130 -4.96 -6.76 13.01
C PRO A 130 -3.47 -7.06 13.29
N PRO A 131 -3.15 -7.99 14.19
CA PRO A 131 -1.78 -8.43 14.37
C PRO A 131 -1.18 -8.97 13.07
N SER A 132 0.03 -8.52 12.72
CA SER A 132 0.82 -9.06 11.61
C SER A 132 1.04 -10.58 11.77
N PRO A 133 1.08 -11.39 10.69
CA PRO A 133 1.40 -12.81 10.78
C PRO A 133 2.68 -13.07 11.58
N ALA A 134 2.61 -13.96 12.56
CA ALA A 134 3.73 -14.30 13.42
C ALA A 134 4.87 -14.97 12.63
N LEU A 135 6.12 -14.75 13.04
CA LEU A 135 7.34 -15.25 12.40
C LEU A 135 7.25 -16.75 12.04
N ALA A 136 6.80 -17.56 13.00
CA ALA A 136 6.74 -19.02 12.89
C ALA A 136 5.46 -19.55 12.24
N SER A 137 4.56 -18.67 11.78
CA SER A 137 3.25 -19.08 11.27
C SER A 137 3.33 -19.62 9.84
N ALA A 138 2.42 -20.54 9.49
CA ALA A 138 2.23 -21.00 8.12
C ALA A 138 1.89 -19.84 7.16
N GLU A 139 1.15 -18.83 7.65
CA GLU A 139 0.82 -17.64 6.86
C GLU A 139 2.06 -16.84 6.48
N ARG A 140 2.95 -16.54 7.45
CA ARG A 140 4.22 -15.86 7.17
C ARG A 140 5.11 -16.62 6.19
N ALA A 141 5.17 -17.95 6.32
CA ALA A 141 5.92 -18.77 5.37
C ALA A 141 5.30 -18.75 3.97
N GLY A 142 3.97 -18.78 3.87
CA GLY A 142 3.27 -18.66 2.60
C GLY A 142 3.54 -17.31 1.90
N GLU A 143 3.58 -16.22 2.66
CA GLU A 143 3.97 -14.89 2.14
C GLU A 143 5.43 -14.87 1.66
N MET A 144 6.35 -15.49 2.41
CA MET A 144 7.75 -15.59 1.99
C MET A 144 7.92 -16.40 0.71
N VAL A 145 7.18 -17.50 0.55
CA VAL A 145 7.19 -18.30 -0.69
C VAL A 145 6.64 -17.47 -1.85
N GLU A 146 5.58 -16.69 -1.64
CA GLU A 146 5.07 -15.75 -2.64
C GLU A 146 6.13 -14.71 -3.05
N ASP A 147 6.83 -14.08 -2.11
CA ASP A 147 7.88 -13.10 -2.39
C ASP A 147 9.06 -13.69 -3.16
N TYR A 148 9.49 -14.92 -2.82
CA TYR A 148 10.52 -15.61 -3.59
C TYR A 148 10.08 -15.86 -5.04
N TRP A 149 8.83 -16.28 -5.25
CA TRP A 149 8.32 -16.49 -6.60
C TRP A 149 8.13 -15.20 -7.37
N MET A 150 7.69 -14.13 -6.71
CA MET A 150 7.66 -12.79 -7.28
C MET A 150 9.06 -12.32 -7.71
N ALA A 151 10.08 -12.58 -6.89
CA ALA A 151 11.46 -12.27 -7.25
C ALA A 151 11.98 -13.08 -8.45
N LEU A 152 11.63 -14.37 -8.54
CA LEU A 152 11.98 -15.23 -9.68
C LEU A 152 11.25 -14.83 -10.96
N ALA A 153 9.97 -14.42 -10.86
CA ALA A 153 9.11 -14.05 -11.98
C ALA A 153 9.20 -12.55 -12.37
N ARG A 154 10.09 -11.78 -11.74
CA ARG A 154 10.15 -10.32 -11.85
C ARG A 154 10.28 -9.82 -13.29
N ASP A 155 10.99 -10.57 -14.14
CA ASP A 155 11.22 -10.25 -15.55
C ASP A 155 10.19 -10.85 -16.52
N VAL A 156 9.26 -11.67 -16.03
CA VAL A 156 8.21 -12.28 -16.86
C VAL A 156 7.15 -11.23 -17.17
N PRO A 157 6.79 -10.98 -18.44
CA PRO A 157 5.67 -10.12 -18.78
C PRO A 157 4.36 -10.66 -18.20
N PHE A 158 3.51 -9.81 -17.66
CA PHE A 158 2.23 -10.20 -17.04
C PHE A 158 1.30 -10.97 -18.00
N SER A 159 1.39 -10.67 -19.31
CA SER A 159 0.70 -11.40 -20.39
C SER A 159 1.11 -12.87 -20.52
N GLN A 160 2.29 -13.23 -20.02
CA GLN A 160 2.86 -14.58 -20.08
C GLN A 160 2.68 -15.37 -18.78
N TYR A 161 2.06 -14.78 -17.74
CA TYR A 161 1.85 -15.47 -16.46
C TYR A 161 1.02 -16.75 -16.66
N GLY A 162 1.56 -17.88 -16.21
CA GLY A 162 0.99 -19.22 -16.39
C GLY A 162 1.27 -19.88 -17.75
N ASN A 163 1.86 -19.16 -18.70
CA ASN A 163 2.20 -19.66 -20.04
C ASN A 163 3.71 -19.89 -20.22
N GLU A 164 4.50 -19.69 -19.17
CA GLU A 164 5.94 -19.95 -19.15
C GLU A 164 6.39 -20.68 -17.87
N PRO A 165 7.57 -21.34 -17.87
CA PRO A 165 7.95 -22.29 -16.81
C PRO A 165 8.07 -21.72 -15.38
N ILE A 166 8.43 -20.45 -15.19
CA ILE A 166 8.65 -19.86 -13.86
C ILE A 166 7.32 -19.68 -13.13
N THR A 167 6.37 -18.99 -13.74
CA THR A 167 5.05 -18.73 -13.16
C THR A 167 4.17 -19.97 -13.15
N ALA A 168 4.33 -20.91 -14.09
CA ALA A 168 3.71 -22.23 -13.99
C ALA A 168 4.20 -22.99 -12.74
N ALA A 169 5.50 -22.93 -12.43
CA ALA A 169 6.04 -23.53 -11.21
C ALA A 169 5.59 -22.79 -9.94
N ALA A 170 5.49 -21.45 -9.99
CA ALA A 170 4.96 -20.65 -8.88
C ALA A 170 3.52 -21.05 -8.54
N ILE A 171 2.66 -21.20 -9.56
CA ILE A 171 1.26 -21.65 -9.38
C ILE A 171 1.21 -23.02 -8.70
N ALA A 172 2.04 -23.98 -9.15
CA ALA A 172 2.08 -25.31 -8.56
C ALA A 172 2.54 -25.27 -7.09
N ASP A 173 3.58 -24.49 -6.79
CA ASP A 173 4.16 -24.41 -5.44
C ASP A 173 3.23 -23.71 -4.45
N LEU A 174 2.61 -22.58 -4.85
CA LEU A 174 1.66 -21.84 -4.00
C LEU A 174 0.41 -22.65 -3.66
N ASN A 175 0.00 -23.58 -4.53
CA ASN A 175 -1.12 -24.50 -4.27
C ASN A 175 -0.78 -25.60 -3.25
N ASN A 176 0.50 -25.83 -2.96
CA ASN A 176 0.95 -26.84 -1.98
C ASN A 176 1.12 -26.27 -0.55
N LEU A 177 0.98 -24.95 -0.37
CA LEU A 177 1.15 -24.30 0.92
C LEU A 177 0.02 -24.64 1.89
N THR A 178 0.35 -24.79 3.18
CA THR A 178 -0.62 -25.01 4.26
C THR A 178 -1.57 -23.81 4.37
N VAL A 179 -1.03 -22.59 4.26
CA VAL A 179 -1.81 -21.35 4.26
C VAL A 179 -1.29 -20.44 3.14
N PHE A 180 -2.16 -20.14 2.17
CA PHE A 180 -1.93 -19.09 1.18
C PHE A 180 -3.14 -18.15 1.14
N LYS A 181 -2.89 -16.84 1.37
CA LYS A 181 -3.92 -15.80 1.48
C LYS A 181 -4.19 -15.04 0.18
N GLY A 182 -3.41 -15.28 -0.88
CA GLY A 182 -3.66 -14.68 -2.18
C GLY A 182 -4.93 -15.24 -2.86
N PRO A 183 -5.39 -14.59 -3.94
CA PRO A 183 -6.62 -14.97 -4.60
C PRO A 183 -6.53 -16.36 -5.24
N LYS A 184 -7.67 -17.06 -5.20
CA LYS A 184 -7.88 -18.39 -5.78
C LYS A 184 -9.13 -18.39 -6.65
N ALA A 185 -9.12 -19.20 -7.70
CA ALA A 185 -10.29 -19.54 -8.51
C ALA A 185 -10.61 -21.02 -8.24
N ASN A 186 -11.84 -21.31 -7.80
CA ASN A 186 -12.27 -22.67 -7.43
C ASN A 186 -11.34 -23.37 -6.42
N GLY A 187 -10.76 -22.62 -5.48
CA GLY A 187 -9.88 -23.17 -4.44
C GLY A 187 -8.40 -23.27 -4.84
N GLU A 188 -8.03 -22.92 -6.07
CA GLU A 188 -6.66 -23.02 -6.56
C GLU A 188 -6.12 -21.67 -7.07
N VAL A 189 -4.82 -21.47 -6.92
CA VAL A 189 -4.08 -20.43 -7.64
C VAL A 189 -4.05 -20.80 -9.11
N THR A 190 -4.29 -19.84 -9.98
CA THR A 190 -4.30 -20.00 -11.44
C THR A 190 -3.50 -18.87 -12.08
N ALA A 191 -3.27 -18.93 -13.40
CA ALA A 191 -2.70 -17.82 -14.17
C ALA A 191 -3.44 -16.49 -13.94
N ASN A 192 -4.77 -16.55 -13.82
CA ASN A 192 -5.62 -15.36 -13.63
C ASN A 192 -5.62 -14.82 -12.20
N THR A 193 -5.09 -15.57 -11.22
CA THR A 193 -5.05 -15.14 -9.81
C THR A 193 -3.62 -14.97 -9.28
N LEU A 194 -2.61 -15.49 -9.96
CA LEU A 194 -1.21 -15.37 -9.55
C LEU A 194 -0.84 -13.90 -9.32
N PHE A 195 -0.38 -13.59 -8.10
CA PHE A 195 0.07 -12.26 -7.66
C PHE A 195 -0.98 -11.14 -7.85
N ARG A 196 -2.27 -11.45 -7.90
CA ARG A 196 -3.35 -10.45 -7.96
C ARG A 196 -3.81 -10.01 -6.56
N GLY A 197 -4.60 -8.94 -6.51
CA GLY A 197 -5.30 -8.49 -5.31
C GLY A 197 -6.59 -9.27 -5.04
N LEU A 198 -7.15 -9.09 -3.83
CA LEU A 198 -8.37 -9.78 -3.38
C LEU A 198 -9.67 -9.00 -3.64
N ARG A 199 -9.60 -7.75 -4.08
CA ARG A 199 -10.72 -6.81 -4.16
C ARG A 199 -11.57 -7.02 -5.43
N PRO A 200 -12.84 -6.58 -5.40
CA PRO A 200 -13.68 -6.58 -6.60
C PRO A 200 -13.00 -5.81 -7.74
N GLY A 201 -12.93 -6.43 -8.92
CA GLY A 201 -12.29 -5.87 -10.11
C GLY A 201 -10.81 -6.20 -10.32
N ASP A 202 -10.07 -6.59 -9.27
CA ASP A 202 -8.62 -6.87 -9.38
C ASP A 202 -8.27 -7.96 -10.40
N ARG A 203 -9.20 -8.91 -10.59
CA ARG A 203 -9.06 -10.09 -11.46
C ARG A 203 -9.73 -9.94 -12.82
N THR A 204 -10.44 -8.84 -13.06
CA THR A 204 -11.08 -8.56 -14.35
C THR A 204 -10.05 -7.93 -15.29
N GLY A 205 -9.94 -8.41 -16.53
CA GLY A 205 -9.06 -7.83 -17.53
C GLY A 205 -7.55 -8.03 -17.27
N PRO A 206 -6.69 -7.19 -17.88
CA PRO A 206 -5.23 -7.24 -17.71
C PRO A 206 -4.77 -7.10 -16.26
N TYR A 207 -3.53 -7.52 -15.99
CA TYR A 207 -2.88 -7.44 -14.66
C TYR A 207 -2.81 -6.02 -14.12
N LEU A 208 -2.42 -5.08 -14.98
CA LEU A 208 -2.30 -3.68 -14.63
C LEU A 208 -3.62 -2.95 -14.81
N SER A 209 -3.88 -2.03 -13.88
CA SER A 209 -4.91 -1.02 -14.02
C SER A 209 -4.71 -0.21 -15.30
N GLN A 210 -5.81 0.08 -15.99
CA GLN A 210 -5.84 0.97 -17.15
C GLN A 210 -5.23 2.34 -16.82
N PHE A 211 -5.31 2.79 -15.56
CA PHE A 211 -4.74 4.07 -15.12
C PHE A 211 -3.21 4.12 -15.11
N PHE A 212 -2.50 3.01 -15.32
CA PHE A 212 -1.05 3.01 -15.60
C PHE A 212 -0.70 3.11 -17.09
N LEU A 213 -1.66 2.81 -17.97
CA LEU A 213 -1.39 2.60 -19.39
C LEU A 213 -2.00 3.72 -20.25
N LEU A 214 -3.19 4.17 -19.89
CA LEU A 214 -3.91 5.20 -20.65
C LEU A 214 -3.16 6.53 -20.59
N PRO A 215 -3.09 7.30 -21.70
CA PRO A 215 -2.45 8.60 -21.71
C PRO A 215 -3.20 9.59 -20.81
N VAL A 216 -2.47 10.48 -20.15
CA VAL A 216 -3.03 11.44 -19.20
C VAL A 216 -2.65 12.86 -19.61
N SER A 217 -3.55 13.82 -19.38
CA SER A 217 -3.30 15.25 -19.58
C SER A 217 -3.06 15.93 -18.23
N LEU A 218 -1.91 16.56 -18.05
CA LEU A 218 -1.59 17.43 -16.92
C LEU A 218 -1.70 18.89 -17.36
N GLY A 219 -2.93 19.40 -17.40
CA GLY A 219 -3.24 20.67 -18.06
C GLY A 219 -3.02 20.56 -19.56
N THR A 220 -2.15 21.39 -20.14
CA THR A 220 -1.80 21.34 -21.57
C THR A 220 -0.69 20.33 -21.90
N LEU A 221 -0.09 19.69 -20.89
CA LEU A 221 0.92 18.66 -21.08
C LEU A 221 0.26 17.30 -21.31
N SER A 222 0.42 16.74 -22.51
CA SER A 222 0.05 15.36 -22.80
C SER A 222 1.17 14.41 -22.36
N VAL A 223 0.82 13.39 -21.59
CA VAL A 223 1.77 12.40 -21.03
C VAL A 223 1.38 11.00 -21.49
N ALA A 224 2.24 10.41 -22.33
CA ALA A 224 2.24 8.97 -22.53
C ALA A 224 2.90 8.30 -21.31
N GLN A 225 2.26 7.28 -20.75
CA GLN A 225 2.72 6.61 -19.53
C GLN A 225 3.82 5.57 -19.83
N ILE A 226 4.96 6.07 -20.29
CA ILE A 226 6.18 5.32 -20.61
C ILE A 226 7.24 5.69 -19.57
N TYR A 227 7.77 4.70 -18.85
CA TYR A 227 8.62 4.91 -17.67
C TYR A 227 10.03 4.38 -17.86
N ASN A 228 10.97 4.86 -17.05
CA ASN A 228 12.29 4.27 -16.92
C ASN A 228 12.17 2.85 -16.35
N THR A 229 12.91 1.92 -16.94
CA THR A 229 12.92 0.50 -16.57
C THR A 229 14.24 0.13 -15.94
N TYR A 230 14.20 -0.71 -14.91
CA TYR A 230 15.41 -1.30 -14.35
C TYR A 230 15.92 -2.45 -15.22
N ALA A 231 17.25 -2.63 -15.21
CA ALA A 231 17.91 -3.64 -16.02
C ALA A 231 17.35 -5.05 -15.76
N PRO A 232 16.96 -5.78 -16.81
CA PRO A 232 16.40 -7.12 -16.66
C PRO A 232 17.44 -8.08 -16.06
N GLY A 233 16.97 -9.01 -15.23
CA GLY A 233 17.83 -10.00 -14.55
C GLY A 233 18.77 -9.43 -13.48
N LYS A 234 18.74 -8.12 -13.20
CA LYS A 234 19.56 -7.49 -12.17
C LYS A 234 18.82 -7.45 -10.83
N ASP A 235 19.24 -8.31 -9.91
CA ASP A 235 18.77 -8.32 -8.53
C ASP A 235 19.93 -7.99 -7.57
N TYR A 236 19.62 -7.56 -6.35
CA TYR A 236 20.57 -7.12 -5.34
C TYR A 236 20.41 -7.94 -4.05
N LEU A 237 21.36 -7.80 -3.11
CA LEU A 237 21.38 -8.51 -1.83
C LEU A 237 21.37 -10.03 -1.99
N THR A 238 22.01 -10.51 -3.06
CA THR A 238 22.10 -11.92 -3.43
C THR A 238 23.25 -12.65 -2.73
N ASP A 239 24.12 -11.93 -2.02
CA ASP A 239 25.21 -12.48 -1.21
C ASP A 239 25.10 -11.94 0.23
N PHE A 240 25.61 -12.73 1.19
CA PHE A 240 25.44 -12.44 2.60
C PHE A 240 26.15 -11.16 3.05
N THR A 241 27.28 -10.81 2.41
CA THR A 241 28.05 -9.62 2.74
C THR A 241 27.27 -8.36 2.38
N SER A 242 26.75 -8.26 1.15
CA SER A 242 25.93 -7.11 0.74
C SER A 242 24.61 -7.04 1.51
N TRP A 243 23.98 -8.20 1.78
CA TRP A 243 22.78 -8.26 2.63
C TRP A 243 23.04 -7.73 4.04
N LEU A 244 24.10 -8.19 4.71
CA LEU A 244 24.43 -7.77 6.08
C LEU A 244 24.83 -6.29 6.15
N ALA A 245 25.52 -5.78 5.13
CA ALA A 245 25.83 -4.34 5.02
C ALA A 245 24.55 -3.50 4.98
N VAL A 246 23.55 -3.93 4.19
CA VAL A 246 22.24 -3.27 4.14
C VAL A 246 21.45 -3.42 5.45
N GLN A 247 21.47 -4.61 6.08
CA GLN A 247 20.85 -4.78 7.41
C GLN A 247 21.45 -3.81 8.43
N ASN A 248 22.77 -3.58 8.39
CA ASN A 248 23.42 -2.58 9.23
C ASN A 248 23.22 -1.12 8.78
N GLY A 249 22.52 -0.85 7.68
CA GLY A 249 22.33 0.52 7.18
C GLY A 249 23.62 1.17 6.67
N GLN A 250 24.54 0.39 6.11
CA GLN A 250 25.80 0.88 5.55
C GLN A 250 25.59 1.42 4.13
N GLY A 251 25.34 2.72 4.02
CA GLY A 251 25.33 3.46 2.76
C GLY A 251 26.65 4.19 2.46
N PRO A 252 26.74 4.93 1.34
CA PRO A 252 25.68 5.12 0.35
C PRO A 252 25.36 3.84 -0.39
N PHE A 253 24.08 3.61 -0.66
CA PHE A 253 23.64 2.48 -1.47
C PHE A 253 23.91 2.77 -2.94
N ALA A 254 24.13 1.71 -3.73
CA ALA A 254 24.26 1.86 -5.18
C ALA A 254 22.96 2.42 -5.79
N ALA A 255 23.02 2.92 -7.02
CA ALA A 255 21.81 3.24 -7.78
C ALA A 255 21.31 2.00 -8.54
N ASN A 256 20.01 1.93 -8.77
CA ASN A 256 19.44 0.99 -9.74
C ASN A 256 19.99 1.28 -11.14
N VAL A 257 20.28 0.22 -11.89
CA VAL A 257 20.72 0.34 -13.29
C VAL A 257 19.48 0.51 -14.16
N ILE A 258 19.37 1.66 -14.84
CA ILE A 258 18.29 1.94 -15.80
C ILE A 258 18.71 1.45 -17.19
N SER A 259 17.87 0.63 -17.84
CA SER A 259 18.17 0.02 -19.15
C SER A 259 17.39 0.59 -20.32
N GLY A 260 16.48 1.53 -20.09
CA GLY A 260 15.67 2.17 -21.13
C GLY A 260 14.27 2.49 -20.62
N THR A 261 13.33 2.63 -21.55
CA THR A 261 11.93 2.94 -21.22
C THR A 261 10.93 1.94 -21.80
N SER A 262 9.81 1.76 -21.11
CA SER A 262 8.66 0.98 -21.59
C SER A 262 7.35 1.40 -20.92
N TYR A 263 6.22 0.99 -21.51
CA TYR A 263 5.00 0.80 -20.72
C TYR A 263 5.25 -0.28 -19.66
N LEU A 264 4.54 -0.21 -18.53
CA LEU A 264 4.65 -1.24 -17.50
C LEU A 264 4.13 -2.57 -18.06
N LYS A 265 4.93 -3.63 -17.96
CA LYS A 265 4.59 -4.97 -18.48
C LYS A 265 4.98 -6.12 -17.56
N SER A 266 5.82 -5.89 -16.55
CA SER A 266 6.34 -6.95 -15.68
C SER A 266 6.45 -6.49 -14.23
N GLY A 267 6.73 -7.44 -13.34
CA GLY A 267 6.99 -7.15 -11.92
C GLY A 267 8.19 -6.21 -11.72
N ARG A 268 9.21 -6.28 -12.58
CA ARG A 268 10.37 -5.36 -12.55
C ARG A 268 9.96 -3.93 -12.84
N ASP A 269 9.12 -3.73 -13.85
CA ASP A 269 8.69 -2.39 -14.23
C ASP A 269 7.78 -1.80 -13.14
N LEU A 270 6.84 -2.58 -12.62
CA LEU A 270 5.95 -2.14 -11.55
C LEU A 270 6.74 -1.85 -10.26
N GLY A 271 7.70 -2.73 -9.93
CA GLY A 271 8.64 -2.53 -8.82
C GLY A 271 9.51 -1.27 -8.99
N ALA A 272 9.96 -0.96 -10.21
CA ALA A 272 10.68 0.28 -10.49
C ALA A 272 9.78 1.51 -10.37
N TRP A 273 8.53 1.42 -10.83
CA TRP A 273 7.55 2.50 -10.72
C TRP A 273 7.33 2.90 -9.26
N VAL A 274 7.02 1.93 -8.41
CA VAL A 274 6.76 2.17 -6.98
C VAL A 274 8.02 2.49 -6.19
N HIS A 275 9.22 2.37 -6.78
CA HIS A 275 10.46 2.73 -6.09
C HIS A 275 10.63 4.25 -5.99
N THR A 276 10.24 4.97 -7.05
CA THR A 276 10.53 6.40 -7.23
C THR A 276 9.29 7.25 -7.50
N ASP A 277 8.10 6.71 -7.25
CA ASP A 277 6.84 7.42 -7.43
C ASP A 277 6.74 8.62 -6.50
N ILE A 278 6.02 9.65 -6.97
CA ILE A 278 5.61 10.76 -6.11
C ILE A 278 4.37 10.29 -5.34
N THR A 279 4.31 10.61 -4.05
CA THR A 279 3.35 10.12 -3.04
C THR A 279 1.97 9.71 -3.56
N PHE A 280 1.26 10.57 -4.30
CA PHE A 280 -0.09 10.30 -4.82
C PHE A 280 -0.20 10.32 -6.35
N GLN A 281 0.92 10.13 -7.05
CA GLN A 281 1.03 10.25 -8.51
C GLN A 281 0.05 9.36 -9.27
N ALA A 282 -0.08 8.08 -8.90
CA ALA A 282 -0.97 7.14 -9.58
C ALA A 282 -2.43 7.63 -9.55
N TYR A 283 -2.87 8.12 -8.40
CA TYR A 283 -4.25 8.55 -8.17
C TYR A 283 -4.50 9.92 -8.78
N LEU A 284 -3.50 10.79 -8.81
CA LEU A 284 -3.53 12.03 -9.58
C LEU A 284 -3.71 11.73 -11.08
N CYS A 285 -2.94 10.80 -11.64
CA CYS A 285 -3.07 10.37 -13.03
C CYS A 285 -4.47 9.81 -13.31
N ALA A 286 -4.98 8.94 -12.43
CA ALA A 286 -6.34 8.42 -12.54
C ALA A 286 -7.40 9.54 -12.49
N ALA A 287 -7.30 10.47 -11.53
CA ALA A 287 -8.22 11.60 -11.41
C ALA A 287 -8.22 12.46 -12.68
N GLN A 288 -7.05 12.78 -13.22
CA GLN A 288 -6.93 13.58 -14.43
C GLN A 288 -7.54 12.87 -15.64
N TRP A 289 -7.33 11.56 -15.77
CA TRP A 289 -7.97 10.79 -16.82
C TRP A 289 -9.50 10.82 -16.68
N LEU A 290 -10.02 10.55 -15.48
CA LEU A 290 -11.46 10.54 -15.19
C LEU A 290 -12.11 11.91 -15.47
N LEU A 291 -11.46 13.01 -15.10
CA LEU A 291 -11.94 14.37 -15.32
C LEU A 291 -11.97 14.78 -16.81
N THR A 292 -11.06 14.24 -17.62
CA THR A 292 -10.85 14.71 -19.01
C THR A 292 -11.42 13.78 -20.08
N HIS A 293 -11.77 12.53 -19.72
CA HIS A 293 -12.24 11.51 -20.67
C HIS A 293 -13.71 11.10 -20.47
N GLY A 294 -14.52 12.00 -19.88
CA GLY A 294 -15.97 11.84 -19.82
C GLY A 294 -16.46 10.77 -18.86
N ALA A 295 -15.65 10.37 -17.86
CA ALA A 295 -16.13 9.51 -16.79
C ALA A 295 -17.26 10.21 -16.04
N THR A 296 -18.37 9.52 -15.84
CA THR A 296 -19.52 10.09 -15.13
C THR A 296 -19.21 10.28 -13.64
N LEU A 297 -19.70 11.37 -13.06
CA LEU A 297 -19.56 11.66 -11.63
C LEU A 297 -20.44 10.72 -10.79
N ASN A 298 -20.12 10.59 -9.51
CA ASN A 298 -20.93 9.87 -8.55
C ASN A 298 -22.38 10.40 -8.58
N PRO A 299 -23.42 9.53 -8.65
CA PRO A 299 -24.82 9.98 -8.72
C PRO A 299 -25.27 10.87 -7.55
N GLY A 300 -24.60 10.79 -6.40
CA GLY A 300 -24.83 11.66 -5.25
C GLY A 300 -24.28 13.08 -5.38
N ASN A 301 -23.55 13.40 -6.47
CA ASN A 301 -23.02 14.73 -6.70
C ASN A 301 -24.17 15.74 -6.92
N PRO A 302 -24.31 16.77 -6.06
CA PRO A 302 -25.46 17.67 -6.08
C PRO A 302 -25.61 18.43 -7.41
N TYR A 303 -24.49 18.71 -8.08
CA TYR A 303 -24.47 19.47 -9.34
C TYR A 303 -25.02 18.69 -10.54
N LEU A 304 -25.23 17.37 -10.45
CA LEU A 304 -25.87 16.60 -11.52
C LEU A 304 -27.35 17.00 -11.73
N SER A 305 -28.00 17.49 -10.67
CA SER A 305 -29.40 17.93 -10.70
C SER A 305 -29.58 19.44 -10.91
N MET A 306 -28.52 20.22 -10.72
CA MET A 306 -28.55 21.68 -10.78
C MET A 306 -28.30 22.18 -12.21
N LYS A 307 -29.24 22.97 -12.75
CA LYS A 307 -29.19 23.40 -14.16
C LYS A 307 -28.34 24.65 -14.42
N ASN A 308 -28.00 25.42 -13.39
CA ASN A 308 -27.38 26.75 -13.51
C ASN A 308 -26.08 26.90 -12.71
N GLN A 309 -25.52 25.81 -12.19
CA GLN A 309 -24.30 25.79 -11.39
C GLN A 309 -23.47 24.55 -11.73
N ALA A 310 -22.17 24.60 -11.43
CA ALA A 310 -21.25 23.49 -11.62
C ALA A 310 -20.29 23.38 -10.42
N GLY A 311 -19.84 22.16 -10.13
CA GLY A 311 -18.85 21.91 -9.09
C GLY A 311 -17.45 22.34 -9.50
N VAL A 312 -16.74 23.00 -8.59
CA VAL A 312 -15.36 23.46 -8.77
C VAL A 312 -14.61 23.27 -7.46
N GLN A 313 -14.76 24.19 -6.50
CA GLN A 313 -14.15 24.12 -5.16
C GLN A 313 -14.81 23.07 -4.26
N THR A 314 -16.09 22.79 -4.51
CA THR A 314 -16.87 21.72 -3.88
C THR A 314 -17.40 20.82 -4.99
N PHE A 315 -17.39 19.51 -4.74
CA PHE A 315 -17.86 18.46 -5.66
C PHE A 315 -17.36 18.55 -7.12
N GLY A 316 -16.21 19.18 -7.36
CA GLY A 316 -15.61 19.39 -8.68
C GLY A 316 -14.16 18.95 -8.76
N GLY A 317 -13.51 19.28 -9.89
CA GLY A 317 -12.13 18.85 -10.18
C GLY A 317 -11.11 19.36 -9.17
N GLN A 318 -11.20 20.62 -8.74
CA GLN A 318 -10.27 21.20 -7.76
C GLN A 318 -10.40 20.50 -6.41
N HIS A 319 -11.62 20.15 -6.01
CA HIS A 319 -11.89 19.48 -4.75
C HIS A 319 -11.25 18.08 -4.69
N ILE A 320 -11.46 17.22 -5.70
CA ILE A 320 -10.87 15.88 -5.68
C ILE A 320 -9.34 15.93 -5.73
N LEU A 321 -8.76 16.86 -6.48
CA LEU A 321 -7.30 16.97 -6.58
C LEU A 321 -6.65 17.43 -5.26
N ASP A 322 -7.29 18.33 -4.53
CA ASP A 322 -6.87 18.76 -3.18
C ASP A 322 -6.99 17.61 -2.17
N LEU A 323 -8.16 16.95 -2.16
CA LEU A 323 -8.46 15.84 -1.27
C LEU A 323 -7.45 14.69 -1.40
N LEU A 324 -6.98 14.38 -2.62
CA LEU A 324 -5.95 13.34 -2.82
C LEU A 324 -4.67 13.63 -2.05
N GLY A 325 -4.18 14.88 -2.06
CA GLY A 325 -3.00 15.28 -1.31
C GLY A 325 -3.25 15.26 0.20
N GLU A 326 -4.42 15.72 0.63
CA GLU A 326 -4.85 15.79 2.03
C GLU A 326 -4.90 14.41 2.70
N VAL A 327 -5.61 13.45 2.07
CA VAL A 327 -5.77 12.12 2.66
C VAL A 327 -4.46 11.33 2.69
N SER A 328 -3.56 11.58 1.74
CA SER A 328 -2.28 10.86 1.62
C SER A 328 -1.42 10.99 2.88
N ASN A 329 -1.21 12.21 3.37
CA ASN A 329 -0.28 12.42 4.49
C ASN A 329 -0.89 12.01 5.84
N ARG A 330 -2.21 12.15 6.01
CA ARG A 330 -2.94 11.66 7.19
C ARG A 330 -2.91 10.13 7.27
N ALA A 331 -3.10 9.48 6.13
CA ALA A 331 -2.96 8.04 5.99
C ALA A 331 -1.54 7.56 6.38
N LEU A 332 -0.50 8.29 5.94
CA LEU A 332 0.88 8.00 6.35
C LEU A 332 1.09 8.11 7.86
N LYS A 333 0.55 9.13 8.54
CA LYS A 333 0.69 9.24 10.00
C LYS A 333 0.02 8.06 10.74
N ALA A 334 -1.19 7.68 10.33
CA ALA A 334 -1.87 6.48 10.85
C ALA A 334 -1.02 5.23 10.64
N MET A 335 -0.47 5.04 9.44
CA MET A 335 0.40 3.90 9.15
C MET A 335 1.72 3.95 9.93
N TRP A 336 2.30 5.13 10.15
CA TRP A 336 3.52 5.28 10.93
C TRP A 336 3.29 4.97 12.42
N TYR A 337 2.09 5.24 12.94
CA TYR A 337 1.69 4.78 14.26
C TYR A 337 1.72 3.24 14.33
N GLN A 338 1.07 2.57 13.38
CA GLN A 338 1.04 1.10 13.30
C GLN A 338 2.44 0.49 13.15
N LYS A 339 3.28 1.06 12.28
CA LYS A 339 4.65 0.59 12.04
C LYS A 339 5.54 0.68 13.28
N TRP A 340 5.63 1.86 13.90
CA TRP A 340 6.63 2.14 14.93
C TRP A 340 6.15 1.85 16.35
N PHE A 341 4.87 2.10 16.65
CA PHE A 341 4.35 2.05 18.02
C PHE A 341 3.62 0.73 18.31
N VAL A 342 3.12 0.03 17.28
CA VAL A 342 2.38 -1.23 17.46
C VAL A 342 3.18 -2.45 17.04
N HIS A 343 3.44 -2.61 15.73
CA HIS A 343 3.81 -3.92 15.18
C HIS A 343 5.31 -4.15 15.03
N ARG A 344 6.07 -3.13 14.59
CA ARG A 344 7.52 -3.23 14.31
C ARG A 344 7.91 -4.51 13.56
N ALA A 345 7.07 -4.95 12.62
CA ALA A 345 7.22 -6.25 11.97
C ALA A 345 8.45 -6.31 11.04
N LEU A 346 9.13 -7.45 11.05
CA LEU A 346 10.25 -7.80 10.18
C LEU A 346 9.91 -7.64 8.68
N ARG A 347 10.90 -7.28 7.87
CA ARG A 347 10.81 -7.16 6.41
C ARG A 347 11.09 -8.49 5.69
N PRO A 348 10.57 -8.72 4.46
CA PRO A 348 10.87 -9.92 3.68
C PRO A 348 12.35 -10.19 3.49
N ILE A 349 13.13 -9.16 3.14
CA ILE A 349 14.59 -9.28 2.95
C ILE A 349 15.28 -9.81 4.21
N ALA A 350 14.84 -9.37 5.40
CA ALA A 350 15.43 -9.81 6.65
C ALA A 350 15.01 -11.25 6.99
N TYR A 351 13.75 -11.63 6.73
CA TYR A 351 13.28 -13.01 6.85
C TYR A 351 14.05 -13.96 5.91
N GLY A 352 14.36 -13.52 4.69
CA GLY A 352 15.23 -14.28 3.77
C GLY A 352 16.61 -14.59 4.34
N GLY A 353 17.13 -13.73 5.23
CA GLY A 353 18.35 -14.01 6.02
C GLY A 353 18.17 -15.16 7.01
N LEU A 354 17.00 -15.26 7.65
CA LEU A 354 16.66 -16.38 8.54
C LEU A 354 16.57 -17.69 7.76
N VAL A 355 15.91 -17.68 6.59
CA VAL A 355 15.86 -18.82 5.67
C VAL A 355 17.26 -19.25 5.26
N HIS A 356 18.10 -18.29 4.85
CA HIS A 356 19.49 -18.55 4.47
C HIS A 356 20.30 -19.21 5.59
N ASN A 357 20.27 -18.63 6.79
CA ASN A 357 21.02 -19.14 7.92
C ASN A 357 20.52 -20.52 8.38
N THR A 358 19.22 -20.80 8.27
CA THR A 358 18.64 -22.11 8.57
C THR A 358 19.13 -23.16 7.57
N LEU A 359 19.01 -22.88 6.26
CA LEU A 359 19.39 -23.82 5.20
C LEU A 359 20.91 -24.04 5.10
N THR A 360 21.72 -23.04 5.48
CA THR A 360 23.19 -23.19 5.57
C THR A 360 23.67 -23.74 6.91
N ARG A 361 22.76 -24.00 7.86
CA ARG A 361 23.04 -24.49 9.22
C ARG A 361 23.93 -23.55 10.05
N THR A 362 23.84 -22.25 9.76
CA THR A 362 24.50 -21.18 10.53
C THR A 362 23.76 -20.92 11.85
N ALA A 363 22.43 -21.04 11.83
CA ALA A 363 21.56 -20.90 13.01
C ALA A 363 20.30 -21.75 12.84
N ASP A 364 19.59 -22.02 13.94
CA ASP A 364 18.31 -22.72 13.94
C ASP A 364 17.19 -21.74 14.33
N TYR A 365 16.29 -21.44 13.40
CA TYR A 365 15.19 -20.51 13.59
C TYR A 365 13.84 -21.24 13.48
N PRO A 366 12.82 -20.81 14.24
CA PRO A 366 11.50 -21.46 14.24
C PRO A 366 10.66 -21.06 13.01
N ILE A 367 11.26 -21.01 11.82
CA ILE A 367 10.54 -20.72 10.57
C ILE A 367 9.73 -21.94 10.14
N HIS A 368 8.50 -21.70 9.68
CA HIS A 368 7.58 -22.78 9.33
C HIS A 368 8.12 -23.60 8.14
N SER A 369 7.88 -24.92 8.14
CA SER A 369 8.45 -25.83 7.13
C SER A 369 8.01 -25.56 5.69
N ASP A 370 6.87 -24.91 5.48
CA ASP A 370 6.38 -24.57 4.13
C ASP A 370 7.41 -23.79 3.30
N VAL A 371 8.09 -22.81 3.90
CA VAL A 371 9.14 -22.05 3.18
C VAL A 371 10.39 -22.91 2.94
N LEU A 372 10.70 -23.83 3.84
CA LEU A 372 11.86 -24.73 3.70
C LEU A 372 11.63 -25.83 2.67
N ASN A 373 10.38 -26.26 2.51
CA ASN A 373 9.96 -27.33 1.61
C ASN A 373 9.58 -26.80 0.21
N SER A 374 9.30 -25.50 0.08
CA SER A 374 9.07 -24.85 -1.21
C SER A 374 10.29 -25.01 -2.14
N SER A 375 10.02 -25.13 -3.44
CA SER A 375 11.10 -25.15 -4.44
C SER A 375 11.73 -23.79 -4.72
N ALA A 376 11.10 -22.70 -4.25
CA ALA A 376 11.53 -21.33 -4.56
C ALA A 376 12.92 -20.99 -3.99
N PRO A 377 13.24 -21.24 -2.70
CA PRO A 377 14.59 -20.97 -2.18
C PRO A 377 15.68 -21.75 -2.91
N ALA A 378 15.42 -23.00 -3.30
CA ALA A 378 16.38 -23.81 -4.07
C ALA A 378 16.63 -23.23 -5.47
N ARG A 379 15.60 -22.70 -6.13
CA ARG A 379 15.73 -22.01 -7.43
C ARG A 379 16.51 -20.71 -7.30
N VAL A 380 16.27 -19.95 -6.24
CA VAL A 380 17.05 -18.74 -5.92
C VAL A 380 18.51 -19.10 -5.67
N PHE A 381 18.80 -20.15 -4.90
CA PHE A 381 20.15 -20.66 -4.70
C PHE A 381 20.82 -21.06 -6.01
N SER A 382 20.10 -21.77 -6.89
CA SER A 382 20.64 -22.13 -8.21
C SER A 382 20.98 -20.91 -9.08
N LYS A 383 20.25 -19.79 -8.94
CA LYS A 383 20.46 -18.57 -9.72
C LYS A 383 21.56 -17.67 -9.11
N HIS A 384 21.67 -17.63 -7.79
CA HIS A 384 22.44 -16.59 -7.08
C HIS A 384 23.52 -17.12 -6.12
N GLY A 385 23.53 -18.42 -5.82
CA GLY A 385 24.47 -19.03 -4.88
C GLY A 385 24.13 -18.81 -3.40
N SER A 386 22.95 -18.27 -3.09
CA SER A 386 22.46 -18.09 -1.72
C SER A 386 20.94 -18.27 -1.66
N TYR A 387 20.40 -18.55 -0.48
CA TYR A 387 18.94 -18.61 -0.25
C TYR A 387 18.33 -17.26 0.16
N LEU A 388 19.06 -16.15 0.07
CA LEU A 388 18.55 -14.83 0.42
C LEU A 388 17.43 -14.40 -0.54
N LEU A 389 16.47 -13.59 -0.08
CA LEU A 389 15.48 -13.00 -0.99
C LEU A 389 16.17 -11.99 -1.93
N PRO A 390 16.17 -12.19 -3.26
CA PRO A 390 16.77 -11.25 -4.19
C PRO A 390 15.95 -9.95 -4.24
N ALA A 391 16.55 -8.85 -3.77
CA ALA A 391 15.92 -7.54 -3.73
C ALA A 391 15.91 -6.89 -5.12
N ALA A 392 14.84 -6.16 -5.46
CA ALA A 392 14.83 -5.33 -6.66
C ALA A 392 15.69 -4.06 -6.50
N TYR A 393 15.99 -3.67 -5.25
CA TYR A 393 16.67 -2.42 -4.91
C TYR A 393 18.00 -2.67 -4.19
N PRO A 394 19.06 -1.90 -4.51
CA PRO A 394 20.38 -2.03 -3.89
C PRO A 394 20.41 -1.70 -2.39
N GLU A 395 19.52 -0.84 -1.91
CA GLU A 395 19.33 -0.53 -0.49
C GLU A 395 18.37 -1.49 0.23
N GLY A 396 17.78 -2.44 -0.50
CA GLY A 396 16.70 -3.28 0.03
C GLY A 396 15.46 -2.47 0.38
N ASN A 397 15.02 -2.54 1.64
CA ASN A 397 13.81 -1.85 2.09
C ASN A 397 14.11 -0.42 2.55
N PRO A 398 13.10 0.48 2.52
CA PRO A 398 13.16 1.72 3.29
C PRO A 398 13.43 1.49 4.78
N GLN A 399 14.06 2.46 5.43
CA GLN A 399 14.48 2.39 6.83
C GLN A 399 13.32 2.57 7.83
N HIS A 400 12.26 1.76 7.70
CA HIS A 400 11.14 1.67 8.64
C HIS A 400 10.51 0.25 8.62
N PRO A 401 9.76 -0.13 9.67
CA PRO A 401 9.09 -1.43 9.77
C PRO A 401 8.20 -1.80 8.59
N SER A 402 7.93 -3.10 8.44
CA SER A 402 7.14 -3.64 7.33
C SER A 402 5.65 -3.32 7.46
N TYR A 403 5.02 -3.72 8.57
CA TYR A 403 3.56 -3.86 8.64
C TYR A 403 2.83 -2.65 9.25
N GLY A 404 1.74 -2.17 8.64
CA GLY A 404 1.34 -2.34 7.22
C GLY A 404 2.20 -1.45 6.30
N GLU A 405 1.94 -1.34 5.00
CA GLU A 405 2.78 -0.55 4.08
C GLU A 405 2.35 0.91 3.83
N GLY A 406 3.32 1.79 3.54
CA GLY A 406 3.06 3.22 3.29
C GLY A 406 2.39 3.49 1.94
N HIS A 407 2.83 2.80 0.89
CA HIS A 407 2.23 2.89 -0.44
C HIS A 407 0.76 2.44 -0.42
N GLY A 408 0.47 1.28 0.16
CA GLY A 408 -0.89 0.76 0.30
C GLY A 408 -1.83 1.64 1.13
N VAL A 409 -1.36 2.31 2.19
CA VAL A 409 -2.25 3.18 2.98
C VAL A 409 -2.65 4.43 2.19
N ILE A 410 -1.72 4.99 1.41
CA ILE A 410 -2.04 6.10 0.49
C ILE A 410 -2.99 5.60 -0.59
N ALA A 411 -2.72 4.41 -1.15
CA ALA A 411 -3.55 3.80 -2.18
C ALA A 411 -5.00 3.62 -1.72
N GLY A 412 -5.18 3.05 -0.53
CA GLY A 412 -6.49 2.84 0.07
C GLY A 412 -7.24 4.16 0.26
N ALA A 413 -6.56 5.19 0.77
CA ALA A 413 -7.15 6.50 1.02
C ALA A 413 -7.54 7.23 -0.27
N CYS A 414 -6.61 7.33 -1.22
CA CYS A 414 -6.82 8.03 -2.48
C CYS A 414 -7.88 7.36 -3.35
N VAL A 415 -7.88 6.03 -3.45
CA VAL A 415 -8.90 5.30 -4.22
C VAL A 415 -10.27 5.42 -3.57
N THR A 416 -10.35 5.44 -2.24
CA THR A 416 -11.61 5.72 -1.53
C THR A 416 -12.15 7.12 -1.88
N ALA A 417 -11.30 8.14 -1.89
CA ALA A 417 -11.68 9.49 -2.33
C ALA A 417 -12.15 9.52 -3.80
N LEU A 418 -11.49 8.78 -4.70
CA LEU A 418 -11.91 8.72 -6.11
C LEU A 418 -13.26 8.00 -6.28
N LYS A 419 -13.49 6.89 -5.59
CA LYS A 419 -14.78 6.18 -5.59
C LYS A 419 -15.92 7.05 -5.04
N ALA A 420 -15.62 7.92 -4.07
CA ALA A 420 -16.59 8.90 -3.56
C ALA A 420 -17.01 9.94 -4.62
N PHE A 421 -16.11 10.31 -5.55
CA PHE A 421 -16.36 11.37 -6.54
C PHE A 421 -16.89 10.89 -7.89
N PHE A 422 -16.50 9.70 -8.32
CA PHE A 422 -16.82 9.18 -9.64
C PHE A 422 -17.81 8.02 -9.58
N ASN A 423 -18.55 7.83 -10.67
CA ASN A 423 -19.42 6.68 -10.84
C ASN A 423 -18.57 5.42 -11.07
N GLU A 424 -18.48 4.57 -10.06
CA GLU A 424 -17.72 3.33 -10.09
C GLU A 424 -18.14 2.39 -11.23
N SER A 425 -19.41 2.45 -11.66
CA SER A 425 -19.95 1.57 -12.71
C SER A 425 -19.64 2.04 -14.13
N PHE A 426 -19.00 3.19 -14.30
CA PHE A 426 -18.61 3.66 -15.63
C PHE A 426 -17.59 2.69 -16.25
N VAL A 427 -17.90 2.16 -17.44
CA VAL A 427 -17.02 1.24 -18.17
C VAL A 427 -15.95 2.04 -18.89
N ILE A 428 -14.69 1.69 -18.68
CA ILE A 428 -13.56 2.33 -19.37
C ILE A 428 -13.58 1.91 -20.86
N PRO A 429 -13.72 2.85 -21.80
CA PRO A 429 -13.74 2.52 -23.22
C PRO A 429 -12.34 2.16 -23.71
N ASN A 430 -12.29 1.25 -24.70
CA ASN A 430 -11.06 0.85 -25.40
C ASN A 430 -9.91 0.44 -24.46
N PRO A 431 -10.13 -0.54 -23.56
CA PRO A 431 -9.08 -0.99 -22.66
C PRO A 431 -7.88 -1.54 -23.45
N VAL A 432 -6.70 -1.44 -22.86
CA VAL A 432 -5.41 -1.80 -23.46
C VAL A 432 -4.58 -2.67 -22.54
N VAL A 433 -3.58 -3.32 -23.13
CA VAL A 433 -2.52 -4.07 -22.45
C VAL A 433 -1.18 -3.76 -23.12
N ALA A 434 -0.09 -3.69 -22.36
CA ALA A 434 1.24 -3.52 -22.95
C ALA A 434 1.66 -4.77 -23.75
N SER A 435 2.40 -4.59 -24.84
CA SER A 435 3.10 -5.69 -25.52
C SER A 435 4.17 -6.30 -24.60
N ASP A 436 4.59 -7.54 -24.87
CA ASP A 436 5.58 -8.26 -24.06
C ASP A 436 6.96 -7.56 -23.98
N ASP A 437 7.29 -6.73 -24.97
CA ASP A 437 8.47 -5.87 -24.98
C ASP A 437 8.23 -4.47 -24.37
N GLY A 438 6.97 -4.13 -24.11
CA GLY A 438 6.51 -2.89 -23.50
C GLY A 438 6.68 -1.67 -24.41
N LYS A 439 6.87 -1.89 -25.72
CA LYS A 439 7.07 -0.82 -26.71
C LYS A 439 5.76 -0.30 -27.31
N SER A 440 4.66 -1.02 -27.13
CA SER A 440 3.35 -0.62 -27.64
C SER A 440 2.23 -0.98 -26.68
N LEU A 441 1.08 -0.31 -26.86
CA LEU A 441 -0.19 -0.69 -26.24
C LEU A 441 -1.04 -1.40 -27.28
N LEU A 442 -1.55 -2.57 -26.92
CA LEU A 442 -2.41 -3.41 -27.73
C LEU A 442 -3.86 -3.28 -27.22
N PRO A 443 -4.87 -3.26 -28.10
CA PRO A 443 -6.27 -3.35 -27.67
C PRO A 443 -6.51 -4.62 -26.85
N TYR A 444 -7.16 -4.48 -25.70
CA TYR A 444 -7.59 -5.63 -24.91
C TYR A 444 -8.92 -6.16 -25.42
N THR A 445 -8.91 -7.39 -25.94
CA THR A 445 -10.07 -8.06 -26.57
C THR A 445 -10.62 -9.23 -25.74
N GLY A 446 -10.26 -9.32 -24.46
CA GLY A 446 -10.78 -10.35 -23.56
C GLY A 446 -12.30 -10.31 -23.41
N SER A 447 -12.92 -11.45 -23.11
CA SER A 447 -14.39 -11.57 -22.99
C SER A 447 -14.98 -10.69 -21.89
N ASP A 448 -14.17 -10.27 -20.93
CA ASP A 448 -14.51 -9.40 -19.81
C ASP A 448 -14.12 -7.92 -20.03
N ALA A 449 -13.73 -7.52 -21.26
CA ALA A 449 -13.39 -6.13 -21.58
C ALA A 449 -14.54 -5.15 -21.24
N GLY A 450 -15.80 -5.57 -21.44
CA GLY A 450 -16.99 -4.78 -21.06
C GLY A 450 -17.25 -4.68 -19.55
N GLN A 451 -16.44 -5.35 -18.72
CA GLN A 451 -16.54 -5.36 -17.26
C GLN A 451 -15.44 -4.52 -16.59
N ILE A 452 -14.55 -3.91 -17.38
CA ILE A 452 -13.48 -3.03 -16.90
C ILE A 452 -14.09 -1.68 -16.51
N THR A 453 -14.48 -1.56 -15.24
CA THR A 453 -15.17 -0.39 -14.68
C THR A 453 -14.22 0.52 -13.91
N VAL A 454 -14.60 1.78 -13.70
CA VAL A 454 -13.83 2.73 -12.87
C VAL A 454 -13.58 2.18 -11.47
N GLY A 455 -14.60 1.65 -10.79
CA GLY A 455 -14.43 1.08 -9.45
C GLY A 455 -13.46 -0.10 -9.44
N GLY A 456 -13.59 -1.01 -10.41
CA GLY A 456 -12.68 -2.15 -10.55
C GLY A 456 -11.24 -1.74 -10.85
N GLU A 457 -11.02 -0.80 -11.77
CA GLU A 457 -9.69 -0.35 -12.13
C GLU A 457 -9.04 0.54 -11.07
N LEU A 458 -9.81 1.24 -10.24
CA LEU A 458 -9.30 1.94 -9.06
C LEU A 458 -8.88 0.96 -7.97
N ASN A 459 -9.67 -0.07 -7.67
CA ASN A 459 -9.25 -1.13 -6.74
C ASN A 459 -7.99 -1.84 -7.26
N LYS A 460 -7.94 -2.14 -8.56
CA LYS A 460 -6.76 -2.74 -9.19
C LYS A 460 -5.55 -1.83 -9.14
N LEU A 461 -5.73 -0.52 -9.36
CA LEU A 461 -4.66 0.48 -9.21
C LEU A 461 -4.08 0.43 -7.79
N ALA A 462 -4.93 0.40 -6.78
CA ALA A 462 -4.50 0.34 -5.39
C ALA A 462 -3.69 -0.92 -5.09
N ASN A 463 -4.17 -2.08 -5.56
CA ASN A 463 -3.49 -3.35 -5.38
C ASN A 463 -2.20 -3.45 -6.20
N ASN A 464 -2.16 -2.93 -7.42
CA ASN A 464 -0.93 -2.90 -8.22
C ASN A 464 0.16 -2.05 -7.55
N ILE A 465 -0.20 -0.91 -6.95
CA ILE A 465 0.74 -0.12 -6.15
C ILE A 465 1.24 -0.93 -4.96
N ALA A 466 0.31 -1.55 -4.23
CA ALA A 466 0.63 -2.27 -3.01
C ALA A 466 1.50 -3.51 -3.28
N LEU A 467 1.00 -4.43 -4.11
CA LEU A 467 1.72 -5.64 -4.52
C LEU A 467 2.95 -5.34 -5.40
N GLY A 468 3.05 -4.14 -5.97
CA GLY A 468 4.29 -3.68 -6.62
C GLY A 468 5.47 -3.64 -5.66
N ARG A 469 5.20 -3.36 -4.38
CA ARG A 469 6.22 -3.41 -3.31
C ARG A 469 6.58 -4.85 -2.93
N ASP A 470 5.62 -5.76 -2.94
CA ASP A 470 5.85 -7.20 -2.74
C ASP A 470 6.70 -7.76 -3.90
N LEU A 471 6.38 -7.38 -5.15
CA LEU A 471 7.16 -7.73 -6.36
C LEU A 471 8.61 -7.24 -6.28
N ALA A 472 8.85 -6.11 -5.60
CA ALA A 472 10.18 -5.60 -5.31
C ALA A 472 10.91 -6.34 -4.17
N GLY A 473 10.18 -7.15 -3.41
CA GLY A 473 10.66 -7.95 -2.29
C GLY A 473 10.74 -7.17 -0.98
N VAL A 474 9.98 -6.07 -0.82
CA VAL A 474 10.09 -5.20 0.36
C VAL A 474 8.89 -5.22 1.29
N HIS A 475 7.76 -5.74 0.86
CA HIS A 475 6.54 -5.84 1.65
C HIS A 475 5.91 -7.23 1.54
N TRP A 476 5.02 -7.52 2.47
CA TRP A 476 4.27 -8.77 2.52
C TRP A 476 2.84 -8.53 2.01
N ARG A 477 2.18 -9.58 1.51
CA ARG A 477 0.76 -9.52 1.16
C ARG A 477 -0.12 -8.96 2.29
N SER A 478 0.11 -9.38 3.53
CA SER A 478 -0.62 -8.87 4.70
C SER A 478 -0.36 -7.38 4.96
N ASP A 479 0.84 -6.88 4.62
CA ASP A 479 1.13 -5.45 4.67
C ASP A 479 0.22 -4.71 3.69
N ALA A 480 0.19 -5.16 2.43
CA ALA A 480 -0.62 -4.60 1.35
C ALA A 480 -2.12 -4.61 1.70
N GLU A 481 -2.64 -5.78 2.07
CA GLU A 481 -4.06 -5.98 2.35
C GLU A 481 -4.58 -5.07 3.47
N GLN A 482 -3.82 -4.96 4.56
CA GLN A 482 -4.26 -4.22 5.75
C GLN A 482 -3.97 -2.73 5.62
N ALA A 483 -2.95 -2.34 4.85
CA ALA A 483 -2.70 -0.94 4.53
C ALA A 483 -3.85 -0.32 3.71
N LEU A 484 -4.35 -1.03 2.70
CA LEU A 484 -5.49 -0.58 1.90
C LEU A 484 -6.72 -0.28 2.76
N LEU A 485 -7.02 -1.19 3.71
CA LEU A 485 -8.17 -1.05 4.61
C LEU A 485 -7.99 0.10 5.61
N LEU A 486 -6.78 0.29 6.14
CA LEU A 486 -6.48 1.44 7.00
C LEU A 486 -6.62 2.76 6.24
N GLY A 487 -6.13 2.83 5.00
CA GLY A 487 -6.28 4.00 4.15
C GLY A 487 -7.74 4.35 3.86
N GLU A 488 -8.56 3.34 3.56
CA GLU A 488 -10.01 3.53 3.40
C GLU A 488 -10.67 4.09 4.66
N ALA A 489 -10.31 3.58 5.84
CA ALA A 489 -10.83 4.09 7.11
C ALA A 489 -10.46 5.56 7.35
N VAL A 490 -9.21 5.95 7.06
CA VAL A 490 -8.75 7.35 7.16
C VAL A 490 -9.55 8.26 6.23
N ALA A 491 -9.68 7.89 4.95
CA ALA A 491 -10.43 8.68 3.99
C ALA A 491 -11.91 8.82 4.37
N ILE A 492 -12.54 7.74 4.88
CA ILE A 492 -13.91 7.78 5.42
C ILE A 492 -14.02 8.79 6.57
N GLY A 493 -13.06 8.80 7.50
CA GLY A 493 -13.04 9.75 8.61
C GLY A 493 -13.00 11.20 8.14
N ILE A 494 -12.13 11.51 7.18
CA ILE A 494 -12.00 12.84 6.58
C ILE A 494 -13.28 13.25 5.85
N LEU A 495 -13.83 12.37 5.00
CA LEU A 495 -15.05 12.66 4.25
C LEU A 495 -16.25 12.96 5.17
N ARG A 496 -16.34 12.29 6.33
CA ARG A 496 -17.37 12.56 7.35
C ARG A 496 -17.24 13.94 7.96
N ASP A 497 -16.02 14.32 8.34
CA ASP A 497 -15.76 15.65 8.93
C ASP A 497 -16.07 16.76 7.92
N GLN A 498 -15.66 16.57 6.66
CA GLN A 498 -15.87 17.57 5.62
C GLN A 498 -17.34 17.69 5.19
N ARG A 499 -18.15 16.62 5.28
CA ARG A 499 -19.57 16.63 4.90
C ARG A 499 -20.34 17.79 5.52
N SER A 500 -20.11 18.05 6.80
CA SER A 500 -20.77 19.11 7.56
C SER A 500 -20.38 20.53 7.16
N THR A 501 -19.36 20.68 6.32
CA THR A 501 -18.81 21.98 5.90
C THR A 501 -19.45 22.52 4.61
N TYR A 502 -20.16 21.68 3.87
CA TYR A 502 -20.76 22.04 2.58
C TYR A 502 -22.07 22.83 2.73
N ASN A 503 -22.39 23.65 1.73
CA ASN A 503 -23.66 24.40 1.66
C ASN A 503 -24.69 23.67 0.77
N GLU A 504 -24.19 22.96 -0.24
CA GLU A 504 -24.97 22.25 -1.23
C GLU A 504 -25.89 21.22 -0.56
N PRO A 505 -27.11 20.98 -1.09
CA PRO A 505 -28.00 19.92 -0.62
C PRO A 505 -27.37 18.56 -0.92
N PHE A 506 -26.60 18.05 0.03
CA PHE A 506 -25.75 16.88 -0.14
C PHE A 506 -26.12 15.77 0.84
N GLY A 507 -26.55 14.63 0.30
CA GLY A 507 -26.96 13.47 1.10
C GLY A 507 -25.79 12.73 1.77
N GLY A 508 -24.59 12.89 1.23
CA GLY A 508 -23.39 12.13 1.61
C GLY A 508 -22.75 11.45 0.40
N PHE A 509 -21.47 11.10 0.51
CA PHE A 509 -20.74 10.39 -0.54
C PHE A 509 -21.11 8.91 -0.46
N THR A 510 -21.69 8.35 -1.53
CA THR A 510 -22.07 6.94 -1.57
C THR A 510 -21.14 6.16 -2.48
N PHE A 511 -20.42 5.17 -1.94
CA PHE A 511 -19.45 4.38 -2.70
C PHE A 511 -19.28 2.98 -2.12
N THR A 512 -18.60 2.12 -2.87
CA THR A 512 -18.33 0.72 -2.51
C THR A 512 -16.99 0.62 -1.80
N LYS A 513 -17.00 0.09 -0.58
CA LYS A 513 -15.80 -0.20 0.20
C LYS A 513 -15.00 -1.36 -0.40
N PHE A 514 -13.76 -1.52 0.04
CA PHE A 514 -12.89 -2.63 -0.39
C PHE A 514 -13.43 -4.02 -0.01
N ASP A 515 -14.25 -4.11 1.05
CA ASP A 515 -14.96 -5.35 1.43
C ASP A 515 -16.20 -5.63 0.56
N GLY A 516 -16.53 -4.75 -0.38
CA GLY A 516 -17.68 -4.85 -1.28
C GLY A 516 -18.98 -4.26 -0.72
N ALA A 517 -19.00 -3.79 0.53
CA ALA A 517 -20.18 -3.14 1.09
C ALA A 517 -20.31 -1.69 0.60
N THR A 518 -21.53 -1.25 0.29
CA THR A 518 -21.80 0.16 0.02
C THR A 518 -21.91 0.94 1.33
N ILE A 519 -21.34 2.14 1.36
CA ILE A 519 -21.44 3.09 2.47
C ILE A 519 -21.86 4.47 1.95
N THR A 520 -22.58 5.23 2.78
CA THR A 520 -22.80 6.66 2.60
C THR A 520 -22.18 7.42 3.78
N VAL A 521 -21.30 8.39 3.50
CA VAL A 521 -20.58 9.18 4.51
C VAL A 521 -20.86 10.67 4.42
#